data_AF-A0A953R7K8-F1
#
_entry.id   AF-A0A953R7K8-F1
#
_cell.length_a   1.000
_cell.length_b   1.000
_cell.length_c   1.000
_cell.angle_alpha   90.00
_cell.angle_beta   90.00
_cell.angle_gamma   90.00
#
_symmetry.space_group_name_H-M   'P 1'
#
loop_
_entity.id
_entity.type
_entity.pdbx_description
1 polymer ?
#
loop_
_entity_poly.entity_id
_entity_poly.type
_entity_poly.pdbx_seq_one_letter_code
_entity_poly.pdbx_strand_id
1 'polypeptide(L)'
;MGLSSLDDMDASENDTSIRRNFESGRWYALRLRVAEDRIQAWIDDEAVIDAYIGTRIVGLRPGEIELSKPLGIASYSTTARLRRLEYRLLASAGEADPKKELMH
;
A
#
# COMPACT_ATOMS: atom_id res chain seq x y z
N MET A 1 -4.45 7.55 -9.82
CA MET A 1 -3.98 6.82 -8.61
C MET A 1 -2.89 5.85 -9.04
N GLY A 2 -1.98 5.46 -8.15
CA GLY A 2 -0.86 4.55 -8.44
C GLY A 2 0.24 4.65 -7.37
N LEU A 3 1.32 3.89 -7.53
CA LEU A 3 2.51 3.95 -6.68
C LEU A 3 3.49 4.98 -7.23
N SER A 4 3.93 5.94 -6.41
CA SER A 4 5.02 6.86 -6.77
C SER A 4 6.34 6.37 -6.19
N SER A 5 7.45 6.94 -6.68
CA SER A 5 8.81 6.57 -6.24
C SER A 5 9.13 5.11 -6.52
N LEU A 6 8.67 4.63 -7.68
CA LEU A 6 8.95 3.29 -8.19
C LEU A 6 9.88 3.45 -9.39
N ASP A 7 11.12 2.98 -9.24
CA ASP A 7 12.24 3.28 -10.15
C ASP A 7 12.40 4.80 -10.40
N ASP A 8 12.32 5.58 -9.32
CA ASP A 8 12.38 7.05 -9.32
C ASP A 8 11.27 7.76 -10.13
N MET A 9 10.28 7.02 -10.64
CA MET A 9 9.15 7.57 -11.38
C MET A 9 7.95 7.87 -10.50
N ASP A 10 7.24 8.93 -10.86
CA ASP A 10 5.93 9.24 -10.27
C ASP A 10 4.85 8.25 -10.74
N ALA A 11 3.77 8.13 -9.96
CA ALA A 11 2.63 7.27 -10.33
C ALA A 11 2.00 7.65 -11.68
N SER A 12 2.16 8.89 -12.15
CA SER A 12 1.71 9.33 -13.48
C SER A 12 2.61 8.84 -14.63
N GLU A 13 3.82 8.38 -14.31
CA GLU A 13 4.89 8.11 -15.27
C GLU A 13 5.25 6.62 -15.34
N ASN A 14 4.69 5.79 -14.45
CA ASN A 14 4.97 4.37 -14.39
C ASN A 14 3.74 3.49 -14.69
N ASP A 15 4.01 2.19 -14.75
CA ASP A 15 3.09 1.12 -15.11
C ASP A 15 1.98 0.85 -14.08
N THR A 16 2.02 1.49 -12.91
CA THR A 16 0.96 1.38 -11.89
C THR A 16 -0.12 2.44 -12.03
N SER A 17 -0.01 3.33 -13.01
CA SER A 17 -0.93 4.45 -13.21
C SER A 17 -2.33 3.99 -13.60
N ILE A 18 -3.33 4.39 -12.80
CA ILE A 18 -4.74 4.09 -13.05
C ILE A 18 -5.57 5.36 -12.96
N ARG A 19 -6.37 5.59 -14.00
CA ARG A 19 -7.40 6.62 -14.00
C ARG A 19 -8.67 6.05 -13.36
N ARG A 20 -9.04 6.58 -12.20
CA ARG A 20 -10.27 6.22 -11.49
C ARG A 20 -10.89 7.48 -10.90
N ASN A 21 -12.21 7.59 -11.01
CA ASN A 21 -12.97 8.65 -10.38
C ASN A 21 -13.37 8.22 -8.97
N PHE A 22 -13.30 9.17 -8.03
CA PHE A 22 -13.73 8.97 -6.65
C PHE A 22 -14.88 9.94 -6.34
N GLU A 23 -15.91 9.44 -5.68
CA GLU A 23 -17.09 10.18 -5.27
C GLU A 23 -16.88 10.78 -3.88
N SER A 24 -17.17 12.07 -3.73
CA SER A 24 -17.11 12.75 -2.44
C SER A 24 -18.15 12.20 -1.48
N GLY A 25 -17.77 11.98 -0.22
CA GLY A 25 -18.66 11.45 0.82
C GLY A 25 -18.92 9.94 0.77
N ARG A 26 -18.43 9.24 -0.26
CA ARG A 26 -18.47 7.77 -0.33
C ARG A 26 -17.31 7.17 0.47
N TRP A 27 -17.61 6.14 1.24
CA TRP A 27 -16.58 5.33 1.89
C TRP A 27 -16.02 4.31 0.91
N TYR A 28 -14.70 4.24 0.79
CA TYR A 28 -13.98 3.24 0.01
C TYR A 28 -13.23 2.31 0.96
N ALA A 29 -13.35 1.00 0.78
CA ALA A 29 -12.55 0.02 1.51
C ALA A 29 -11.18 -0.09 0.84
N LEU A 30 -10.11 0.27 1.56
CA LEU A 30 -8.74 0.18 1.07
C LEU A 30 -8.01 -0.98 1.75
N ARG A 31 -7.32 -1.81 0.96
CA ARG A 31 -6.38 -2.81 1.47
C ARG A 31 -5.05 -2.61 0.77
N LEU A 32 -3.96 -2.58 1.54
CA LEU A 32 -2.59 -2.54 1.04
C LEU A 32 -1.84 -3.75 1.60
N ARG A 33 -1.15 -4.48 0.74
CA ARG A 33 -0.23 -5.56 1.11
C ARG A 33 1.13 -5.24 0.51
N VAL A 34 2.13 -5.12 1.37
CA VAL A 34 3.53 -4.95 0.98
C VAL A 34 4.26 -6.21 1.41
N ALA A 35 4.66 -7.02 0.44
CA ALA A 35 5.51 -8.19 0.63
C ALA A 35 6.90 -7.92 0.04
N GLU A 36 7.82 -8.85 0.26
CA GLU A 36 9.22 -8.73 -0.16
C GLU A 36 9.37 -8.44 -1.66
N ASP A 37 8.60 -9.12 -2.50
CA ASP A 37 8.73 -9.06 -3.96
C ASP A 37 7.54 -8.37 -4.64
N ARG A 38 6.52 -7.94 -3.89
CA ARG A 38 5.25 -7.51 -4.47
C ARG A 38 4.49 -6.50 -3.60
N ILE A 39 3.97 -5.46 -4.24
CA ILE A 39 3.02 -4.51 -3.64
C ILE A 39 1.66 -4.70 -4.31
N GLN A 40 0.63 -4.91 -3.49
CA GLN A 40 -0.73 -5.11 -3.96
C GLN A 40 -1.69 -4.18 -3.23
N ALA A 41 -2.64 -3.62 -3.97
CA ALA A 41 -3.70 -2.79 -3.39
C ALA A 41 -5.07 -3.15 -3.94
N TRP A 42 -6.08 -3.02 -3.08
CA TRP A 42 -7.48 -3.23 -3.42
C TRP A 42 -8.31 -2.02 -3.02
N ILE A 43 -9.34 -1.75 -3.83
CA ILE A 43 -10.39 -0.78 -3.53
C ILE A 43 -11.72 -1.51 -3.66
N ASP A 44 -12.52 -1.54 -2.59
CA ASP A 44 -13.80 -2.25 -2.57
C ASP A 44 -13.67 -3.72 -3.03
N ASP A 45 -12.63 -4.40 -2.52
CA ASP A 45 -12.22 -5.78 -2.85
C ASP A 45 -11.80 -6.03 -4.32
N GLU A 46 -11.82 -5.00 -5.17
CA GLU A 46 -11.25 -5.05 -6.52
C GLU A 46 -9.73 -4.86 -6.45
N ALA A 47 -8.97 -5.81 -7.00
CA ALA A 47 -7.52 -5.69 -7.13
C ALA A 47 -7.19 -4.59 -8.16
N VAL A 48 -6.60 -3.50 -7.70
CA VAL A 48 -6.26 -2.34 -8.54
C VAL A 48 -4.77 -2.24 -8.80
N ILE A 49 -3.93 -2.67 -7.86
CA ILE A 49 -2.47 -2.65 -8.06
C ILE A 49 -1.96 -4.06 -7.78
N ASP A 50 -1.14 -4.57 -8.69
CA ASP A 50 -0.37 -5.79 -8.52
C ASP A 50 1.02 -5.60 -9.14
N ALA A 51 1.92 -4.99 -8.37
CA ALA A 51 3.24 -4.58 -8.83
C ALA A 51 4.32 -5.54 -8.29
N TYR A 52 5.02 -6.22 -9.19
CA TYR A 52 6.25 -6.93 -8.84
C TYR A 52 7.37 -5.92 -8.60
N ILE A 53 8.06 -6.03 -7.46
CA ILE A 53 9.11 -5.11 -7.02
C ILE A 53 10.45 -5.79 -6.74
N GLY A 54 10.57 -7.11 -6.91
CA GLY A 54 11.79 -7.84 -6.55
C GLY A 54 13.07 -7.39 -7.28
N THR A 55 12.95 -6.69 -8.40
CA THR A 55 14.07 -6.09 -9.15
C THR A 55 13.92 -4.57 -9.32
N ARG A 56 12.98 -3.93 -8.59
CA ARG A 56 12.65 -2.51 -8.74
C ARG A 56 13.10 -1.73 -7.51
N ILE A 57 13.38 -0.45 -7.70
CA ILE A 57 13.69 0.46 -6.60
C ILE A 57 12.38 1.02 -6.05
N VAL A 58 12.11 0.80 -4.77
CA VAL A 58 10.94 1.36 -4.08
C VAL A 58 11.41 2.38 -3.06
N GLY A 59 10.92 3.61 -3.19
CA GLY A 59 11.24 4.72 -2.30
C GLY A 59 10.02 5.40 -1.70
N LEU A 60 10.29 6.44 -0.91
CA LEU A 60 9.31 7.45 -0.51
C LEU A 60 9.78 8.81 -1.01
N ARG A 61 8.84 9.74 -1.21
CA ARG A 61 9.20 11.13 -1.53
C ARG A 61 10.02 11.72 -0.38
N PRO A 62 11.18 12.36 -0.65
CA PRO A 62 11.98 13.00 0.39
C PRO A 62 11.21 14.08 1.15
N GLY A 63 11.56 14.29 2.41
CA GLY A 63 10.95 15.32 3.27
C GLY A 63 9.82 14.76 4.13
N GLU A 64 8.68 15.47 4.18
CA GLU A 64 7.60 15.18 5.14
C GLU A 64 6.99 13.78 5.00
N ILE A 65 7.01 13.20 3.79
CA ILE A 65 6.49 11.85 3.54
C ILE A 65 7.36 10.78 4.24
N GLU A 66 8.67 11.01 4.40
CA GLU A 66 9.54 10.05 5.09
C GLU A 66 9.22 9.92 6.59
N LEU A 67 8.61 10.95 7.19
CA LEU A 67 8.13 10.91 8.58
C LEU A 67 6.99 9.91 8.78
N SER A 68 6.39 9.41 7.69
CA SER A 68 5.36 8.38 7.72
C SER A 68 5.92 6.96 7.89
N LYS A 69 7.23 6.75 7.97
CA LYS A 69 7.79 5.42 8.24
C LYS A 69 7.42 4.95 9.67
N PRO A 70 7.01 3.69 9.88
CA PRO A 70 6.87 2.61 8.89
C PRO A 70 5.53 2.61 8.14
N LEU A 71 4.50 3.30 8.65
CA LEU A 71 3.21 3.48 8.01
C LEU A 71 2.57 4.80 8.45
N GLY A 72 2.11 5.60 7.49
CA GLY A 72 1.37 6.83 7.73
C GLY A 72 0.34 7.10 6.64
N ILE A 73 -0.64 7.93 6.97
CA ILE A 73 -1.66 8.39 6.03
C ILE A 73 -1.55 9.92 5.99
N ALA A 74 -1.31 10.45 4.80
CA ALA A 74 -1.15 11.88 4.56
C ALA A 74 -2.25 12.39 3.61
N SER A 75 -2.61 13.66 3.78
CA SER A 75 -3.62 14.35 2.98
C SER A 75 -3.09 15.75 2.68
N TYR A 76 -3.04 16.14 1.40
CA TYR A 76 -2.56 17.44 0.98
C TYR A 76 -3.72 18.32 0.54
N SER A 77 -3.83 19.53 1.12
CA SER A 77 -4.86 20.54 0.81
C SER A 77 -6.30 19.99 0.77
N THR A 78 -6.56 18.92 1.50
CA THR A 78 -7.82 18.18 1.55
C THR A 78 -8.00 17.56 2.93
N THR A 79 -9.24 17.24 3.31
CA THR A 79 -9.55 16.53 4.55
C THR A 79 -9.91 15.08 4.25
N ALA A 80 -9.19 14.13 4.86
CA ALA A 80 -9.53 12.73 4.84
C ALA A 80 -10.32 12.33 6.09
N ARG A 81 -11.24 11.37 5.95
CA ARG A 81 -11.89 10.68 7.08
C ARG A 81 -11.49 9.22 7.04
N LEU A 82 -11.04 8.70 8.18
CA LEU A 82 -10.58 7.32 8.33
C LEU A 82 -11.49 6.59 9.33
N ARG A 83 -11.76 5.31 9.06
CA ARG A 83 -12.47 4.42 9.99
C ARG A 83 -12.01 2.98 9.75
N ARG A 84 -12.13 2.13 10.78
CA ARG A 84 -11.73 0.71 10.72
C ARG A 84 -10.30 0.53 10.21
N LEU A 85 -9.36 1.23 10.86
CA LEU A 85 -7.94 1.10 10.58
C LEU A 85 -7.43 -0.18 11.23
N GLU A 86 -6.96 -1.09 10.40
CA GLU A 86 -6.39 -2.37 10.82
C GLU A 86 -5.00 -2.51 10.19
N TYR A 87 -4.04 -2.98 10.98
CA TYR A 87 -2.66 -3.16 10.55
C TYR A 87 -2.11 -4.45 11.15
N ARG A 88 -1.36 -5.18 10.33
CA ARG A 88 -0.64 -6.37 10.75
C ARG A 88 0.62 -6.53 9.92
N LEU A 89 1.72 -6.87 10.60
CA LEU A 89 2.94 -7.30 9.94
C LEU A 89 2.72 -8.63 9.21
N LEU A 90 3.26 -8.74 8.00
CA LEU A 90 3.36 -10.04 7.34
C LEU A 90 4.45 -10.85 8.03
N ALA A 91 4.20 -12.13 8.28
CA ALA A 91 5.26 -13.03 8.73
C ALA A 91 6.33 -13.06 7.65
N SER A 92 7.59 -12.99 8.09
CA SER A 92 8.72 -13.21 7.18
C SER A 92 8.62 -14.64 6.62
N ALA A 93 9.07 -14.86 5.38
CA ALA A 93 8.96 -16.17 4.73
C ALA A 93 9.71 -17.32 5.45
N GLY A 94 10.40 -17.03 6.57
CA GLY A 94 11.07 -17.99 7.45
C GLY A 94 10.52 -18.09 8.88
N GLU A 95 9.54 -17.28 9.28
CA GLU A 95 8.89 -17.42 10.59
C GLU A 95 7.62 -18.27 10.44
N ALA A 96 7.72 -19.54 10.86
CA ALA A 96 6.56 -20.40 11.02
C ALA A 96 5.53 -19.71 11.94
N ASP A 97 4.25 -19.76 11.56
CA ASP A 97 3.14 -19.28 12.37
C ASP A 97 3.08 -20.08 13.68
N PRO A 98 3.37 -19.49 14.86
CA PRO A 98 3.39 -20.23 16.12
C PRO A 98 1.99 -20.76 16.52
N LYS A 99 0.92 -20.34 15.83
CA LYS A 99 -0.44 -20.86 16.07
C LYS A 99 -0.75 -22.16 15.33
N LYS A 100 0.10 -22.62 14.41
CA LYS A 100 -0.07 -23.93 13.75
C LYS A 100 0.58 -25.10 14.51
N GLU A 101 1.44 -24.83 15.49
CA GLU A 101 2.17 -25.88 16.21
C GLU A 101 1.45 -26.46 17.44
N LEU A 102 0.35 -25.84 17.89
CA LEU A 102 -0.37 -26.27 19.11
C LEU A 102 -1.70 -27.01 18.84
N MET A 103 -1.80 -27.69 17.70
CA MET A 103 -2.88 -28.64 17.43
C MET A 103 -2.28 -29.98 16.99
N HIS A 104 -1.64 -30.70 17.91
CA HIS A 104 -1.49 -32.15 17.91
C HIS A 104 -1.53 -32.63 19.37
#